data_AF-A0A8T5KPS7-F1
#
_entry.id   AF-A0A8T5KPS7-F1
#
_cell.length_a   1.000
_cell.length_b   1.000
_cell.length_c   1.000
_cell.angle_alpha   90.00
_cell.angle_beta   90.00
_cell.angle_gamma   90.00
#
_symmetry.space_group_name_H-M   'P 1'
#
loop_
_entity.id
_entity.type
_entity.pdbx_description
1 polymer ?
#
loop_
_entity_poly.entity_id
_entity_poly.type
_entity_poly.pdbx_seq_one_letter_code
_entity_poly.pdbx_strand_id
1 'polypeptide(L)'
;MDYAYYSLSLIIAYAFVRYFTENTKIHLKFKGLWVHHWILAAITMLIILYLGIDEPYIWGALTGVALEGLPRKNWSIRNKK
;
A
#
# COMPACT_ATOMS: atom_id res chain seq x y z
N MET A 1 -9.09 -16.68 14.59
CA MET A 1 -9.85 -15.60 13.90
C MET A 1 -8.93 -14.61 13.19
N ASP A 2 -7.67 -14.53 13.58
CA ASP A 2 -6.67 -13.61 13.04
C ASP A 2 -6.52 -13.66 11.52
N TYR A 3 -6.44 -14.86 10.93
CA TYR A 3 -6.43 -15.03 9.47
C TYR A 3 -7.67 -14.48 8.78
N ALA A 4 -8.85 -14.55 9.42
CA ALA A 4 -10.08 -13.99 8.86
C ALA A 4 -10.03 -12.45 8.84
N TYR A 5 -9.61 -11.82 9.94
CA TYR A 5 -9.44 -10.36 10.02
C TYR A 5 -8.36 -9.86 9.06
N TYR A 6 -7.23 -10.56 8.97
CA TYR A 6 -6.18 -10.28 7.98
C TYR A 6 -6.73 -10.34 6.56
N SER A 7 -7.45 -11.41 6.21
CA SER A 7 -7.94 -11.64 4.85
C SER A 7 -8.99 -10.59 4.44
N LEU A 8 -9.94 -10.30 5.33
CA LEU A 8 -10.99 -9.31 5.06
C LEU A 8 -10.41 -7.89 4.94
N SER A 9 -9.52 -7.51 5.86
CA SER A 9 -8.87 -6.20 5.81
C SER A 9 -8.01 -6.03 4.55
N LEU A 10 -7.30 -7.07 4.11
CA LEU A 10 -6.55 -7.07 2.86
C LEU A 10 -7.47 -6.81 1.66
N ILE A 11 -8.56 -7.56 1.53
CA ILE A 11 -9.49 -7.41 0.40
C ILE A 11 -10.13 -6.03 0.39
N ILE A 12 -10.61 -5.55 1.55
CA ILE A 12 -11.26 -4.25 1.68
C ILE A 12 -10.27 -3.11 1.36
N ALA A 13 -9.07 -3.15 1.93
CA ALA A 13 -8.07 -2.12 1.68
C ALA A 13 -7.62 -2.10 0.22
N TYR A 14 -7.37 -3.26 -0.38
CA TYR A 14 -7.04 -3.36 -1.80
C TYR A 14 -8.14 -2.75 -2.68
N ALA A 15 -9.40 -3.15 -2.48
CA ALA A 15 -10.52 -2.66 -3.26
C ALA A 15 -10.72 -1.15 -3.09
N PHE A 16 -10.59 -0.65 -1.85
CA PHE A 16 -10.72 0.77 -1.53
C PHE A 16 -9.60 1.61 -2.16
N VAL A 17 -8.35 1.20 -2.00
CA VAL A 17 -7.20 1.91 -2.60
C VAL A 17 -7.29 1.89 -4.11
N ARG A 18 -7.73 0.77 -4.71
CA ARG A 18 -7.93 0.69 -6.16
C ARG A 18 -9.00 1.65 -6.64
N TYR A 19 -10.15 1.65 -5.98
CA TYR A 19 -11.22 2.60 -6.26
C TYR A 19 -10.72 4.04 -6.17
N PHE A 20 -9.99 4.39 -5.11
CA PHE A 20 -9.49 5.75 -4.95
C PHE A 20 -8.42 6.11 -5.99
N THR A 21 -7.46 5.24 -6.25
CA THR A 21 -6.35 5.51 -7.19
C THR A 21 -6.78 5.53 -8.66
N GLU A 22 -7.87 4.84 -9.03
CA GLU A 22 -8.46 4.93 -10.37
C GLU A 22 -9.32 6.20 -10.54
N ASN A 23 -10.04 6.63 -9.50
CA ASN A 23 -10.93 7.79 -9.56
C ASN A 23 -10.23 9.13 -9.24
N THR A 24 -9.06 9.09 -8.60
CA THR A 24 -8.36 10.30 -8.15
C THR A 24 -7.00 10.42 -8.82
N LYS A 25 -6.74 11.54 -9.51
CA LYS A 25 -5.45 11.84 -10.16
C LYS A 25 -4.39 12.30 -9.16
N ILE A 26 -4.24 11.60 -8.05
CA ILE A 26 -3.29 11.97 -6.99
C ILE A 26 -1.91 11.42 -7.38
N HIS A 27 -1.03 12.34 -7.79
CA HIS A 27 0.37 12.05 -8.00
C HIS A 27 1.19 12.77 -6.93
N LEU A 28 1.68 12.02 -5.93
CA LEU A 28 2.70 12.51 -5.00
C LEU A 28 4.03 12.64 -5.76
N LYS A 29 4.27 13.83 -6.32
CA LYS A 29 5.51 14.20 -7.00
C LYS A 29 6.39 14.98 -6.03
N PHE A 30 7.48 14.37 -5.58
CA PHE A 30 8.50 15.08 -4.80
C PHE A 30 9.77 15.17 -5.62
N LYS A 31 10.14 16.37 -6.11
CA LYS A 31 11.35 16.63 -6.91
C LYS A 31 11.63 15.62 -8.05
N GLY A 32 10.59 15.14 -8.74
CA GLY A 32 10.72 14.18 -9.85
C GLY A 32 10.67 12.69 -9.45
N LEU A 33 10.59 12.38 -8.16
CA LEU A 33 10.34 11.02 -7.65
C LEU A 33 8.84 10.76 -7.59
N TRP A 34 8.41 9.64 -8.18
CA TRP A 34 7.05 9.13 -8.04
C TRP A 34 7.03 8.15 -6.87
N VAL A 35 6.67 8.65 -5.70
CA VAL A 35 6.50 7.80 -4.52
C VAL A 35 5.16 7.09 -4.67
N HIS A 36 5.22 5.80 -4.98
CA HIS A 36 4.03 4.96 -5.04
C HIS A 36 3.59 4.60 -3.63
N HIS A 37 2.28 4.50 -3.42
CA HIS A 37 1.72 4.16 -2.11
C HIS A 37 2.15 2.76 -1.62
N TRP A 38 2.57 1.85 -2.51
CA TRP A 38 3.13 0.57 -2.09
C TRP A 38 4.45 0.72 -1.32
N ILE A 39 5.27 1.72 -1.66
CA ILE A 39 6.52 2.02 -0.96
C ILE A 39 6.21 2.58 0.43
N LEU A 40 5.23 3.49 0.50
CA LEU A 40 4.78 4.04 1.78
C LEU A 40 4.21 2.93 2.68
N ALA A 41 3.38 2.04 2.13
CA ALA A 41 2.86 0.90 2.86
C ALA A 41 3.99 0.00 3.37
N ALA A 42 4.99 -0.32 2.53
CA ALA A 42 6.14 -1.12 2.94
C ALA A 42 6.98 -0.46 4.05
N ILE A 43 7.24 0.85 3.95
CA ILE A 43 7.94 1.60 5.00
C ILE A 43 7.13 1.58 6.31
N THR A 44 5.82 1.82 6.24
CA THR A 44 4.94 1.73 7.41
C THR A 44 4.98 0.33 8.03
N MET A 45 4.94 -0.72 7.21
CA MET A 45 5.07 -2.11 7.67
C MET A 45 6.38 -2.35 8.43
N LEU A 46 7.51 -1.80 7.96
CA LEU A 46 8.79 -1.89 8.67
C LEU A 46 8.77 -1.15 10.01
N ILE A 47 8.13 0.03 10.07
CA ILE A 47 8.01 0.80 11.31
C ILE A 47 7.16 0.04 12.33
N ILE A 48 5.99 -0.46 11.93
CA ILE A 48 5.11 -1.18 12.86
C ILE A 48 5.71 -2.52 13.29
N LEU A 49 6.51 -3.17 12.42
CA LEU A 49 7.29 -4.35 12.78
C LEU A 49 8.31 -4.02 13.87
N TYR A 50 9.04 -2.91 13.74
CA TYR A 50 9.98 -2.46 14.76
C TYR A 50 9.29 -2.12 16.09
N LEU A 51 8.05 -1.63 16.04
CA LEU A 51 7.25 -1.31 17.22
C LEU A 51 6.53 -2.52 17.84
N GLY A 52 6.59 -3.71 17.22
CA GLY A 52 5.93 -4.91 17.73
C GLY A 52 4.40 -4.86 17.68
N ILE A 53 3.84 -4.19 16.67
CA ILE A 53 2.38 -4.11 16.45
C ILE A 53 1.95 -5.36 15.68
N ASP A 54 1.15 -6.21 16.31
CA ASP A 54 0.81 -7.55 15.80
C ASP A 54 -0.64 -7.66 15.28
N GLU A 55 -1.41 -6.58 15.30
CA GLU A 55 -2.84 -6.58 14.98
C GLU A 55 -3.10 -7.05 13.53
N PRO A 56 -3.77 -8.19 13.31
CA PRO A 56 -3.90 -8.80 11.99
C PRO A 56 -4.61 -7.92 10.95
N TYR A 57 -5.56 -7.09 11.39
CA TYR A 57 -6.29 -6.18 10.50
C TYR A 57 -5.43 -5.01 10.01
N ILE A 58 -4.44 -4.56 10.81
CA ILE A 58 -3.48 -3.53 10.40
C ILE A 58 -2.56 -4.11 9.33
N TRP A 59 -2.03 -5.31 9.58
CA TRP A 59 -1.18 -6.02 8.62
C TRP A 59 -1.91 -6.34 7.32
N GLY A 60 -3.14 -6.84 7.40
CA GLY A 60 -3.94 -7.13 6.20
C GLY A 60 -4.23 -5.85 5.40
N ALA A 61 -4.63 -4.76 6.06
CA ALA A 61 -4.88 -3.49 5.39
C ALA A 61 -3.62 -2.94 4.68
N LEU A 62 -2.46 -2.93 5.35
CA LEU A 62 -1.21 -2.47 4.76
C LEU A 62 -0.76 -3.35 3.59
N THR A 63 -0.91 -4.67 3.71
CA THR A 63 -0.66 -5.60 2.60
C THR A 63 -1.58 -5.30 1.42
N GLY A 64 -2.88 -5.07 1.66
CA GLY A 64 -3.84 -4.71 0.61
C GLY A 64 -3.44 -3.44 -0.14
N VAL A 65 -3.01 -2.41 0.59
CA VAL A 65 -2.48 -1.16 0.00
C VAL A 65 -1.23 -1.42 -0.82
N ALA A 66 -0.27 -2.21 -0.31
CA ALA A 66 0.95 -2.53 -1.03
C ALA A 66 0.69 -3.30 -2.33
N LEU A 67 -0.22 -4.27 -2.29
CA LEU A 67 -0.57 -5.10 -3.45
C LEU A 67 -1.31 -4.33 -4.55
N GLU A 68 -2.00 -3.24 -4.25
CA GLU A 68 -2.60 -2.39 -5.29
C GLU A 68 -1.53 -1.68 -6.13
N GLY A 69 -0.47 -1.20 -5.48
CA GLY A 69 0.56 -0.41 -6.14
C GLY A 69 1.61 -1.22 -6.89
N LEU A 70 1.86 -2.49 -6.50
CA LEU A 70 2.87 -3.36 -7.12
C LEU A 70 2.61 -3.72 -8.61
N PRO A 71 1.38 -4.04 -9.04
CA PRO A 71 1.07 -4.39 -10.43
C PRO A 71 1.13 -3.21 -11.41
N ARG A 72 1.22 -1.96 -10.94
CA ARG A 72 1.14 -0.78 -11.81
C ARG A 72 2.42 -0.61 -12.64
N LYS A 73 2.26 -0.34 -13.96
CA LYS A 73 3.35 -0.25 -14.97
C LYS A 73 4.55 0.62 -14.56
N ASN A 74 4.36 1.65 -13.75
CA ASN A 74 5.40 2.58 -13.31
C ASN A 74 5.94 2.27 -11.91
N TRP A 75 6.02 1.00 -11.51
CA TRP A 75 6.57 0.57 -10.21
C TRP A 75 7.95 1.17 -9.85
N SER A 76 8.73 1.60 -10.84
CA SER A 76 10.01 2.28 -10.66
C SER A 76 9.83 3.70 -10.11
N ILE A 77 10.51 3.99 -9.00
CA ILE A 77 10.67 5.31 -8.38
C ILE A 77 11.24 6.35 -9.36
N ARG A 78 12.00 5.88 -10.37
CA ARG A 78 12.63 6.71 -11.39
C ARG A 78 11.84 6.61 -12.69
N ASN A 79 11.22 7.73 -13.09
CA ASN A 79 10.61 7.86 -14.41
C ASN A 79 11.75 7.82 -15.45
N LYS A 80 11.90 6.69 -16.17
CA LYS A 80 12.77 6.67 -17.35
C LYS A 80 12.04 7.46 -18.44
N LYS A 81 12.50 8.69 -18.67
CA LYS A 81 12.32 9.33 -19.99
C LYS A 81 13.10 8.54 -21.03
#